data_AF-A0A9D3Y4T4-F1
#
_entry.id   AF-A0A9D3Y4T4-F1
#
_cell.length_a   1.000
_cell.length_b   1.000
_cell.length_c   1.000
_cell.angle_alpha   90.00
_cell.angle_beta   90.00
_cell.angle_gamma   90.00
#
_symmetry.space_group_name_H-M   'P 1'
#
loop_
_entity.id
_entity.type
_entity.pdbx_description
1 polymer ?
#
loop_
_entity_poly.entity_id
_entity_poly.type
_entity_poly.pdbx_seq_one_letter_code
_entity_poly.pdbx_strand_id
1 'polypeptide(L)'
;MKLYTDAGNFQALKIFISAEIAKEKLEFQEVKHEAWVVPYMSSHKLPVLEVYPEKFIFSSNAAARLILARSVTEENPSAVDQWLDWESACLLPAVFPYLQSVIVQGKMDESLVQGIQKFLAFLDGELKGKEMLTGSQLTVADVAVWSTLFPVFMGKSALPGYQSHFPILLTWFTKLANQGEFDRVSQAMCKGGDTSYLKGSLTIQPAPLRVAETANQKEAVQKQTSKAKEDTTQAAPEKIVASPEEIEAATLAWLKGKKLCPEPLKRVHPVLPEKGRRNILITSALPYVNNVPHLGNIIGCVLSADVFSRFSEGKNWLLDWRMRAGWLAGWLAGWRAGGISFYYYDYYYYYYYYFYDYFDYLTYHYYYYYYYYYY
;
A
#
# COMPACT_ATOMS: atom_id res chain seq x y z
N MET A 1 -0.53 -31.97 -8.43
CA MET A 1 -0.09 -30.63 -7.99
C MET A 1 0.80 -30.80 -6.78
N LYS A 2 1.79 -29.93 -6.62
CA LYS A 2 2.76 -30.01 -5.52
C LYS A 2 2.86 -28.69 -4.78
N LEU A 3 2.66 -28.71 -3.46
CA LEU A 3 2.73 -27.56 -2.60
C LEU A 3 4.09 -27.51 -1.90
N TYR A 4 4.78 -26.39 -2.03
CA TYR A 4 6.00 -26.06 -1.31
C TYR A 4 5.67 -25.03 -0.24
N THR A 5 5.95 -25.34 1.02
CA THR A 5 5.81 -24.39 2.13
C THR A 5 6.77 -24.71 3.28
N ASP A 6 7.06 -23.72 4.09
CA ASP A 6 7.83 -23.83 5.33
C ASP A 6 6.95 -24.33 6.50
N ALA A 7 7.59 -24.94 7.49
CA ALA A 7 6.93 -25.43 8.70
C ALA A 7 6.25 -24.29 9.46
N GLY A 8 4.97 -24.49 9.82
CA GLY A 8 4.20 -23.51 10.57
C GLY A 8 3.69 -22.32 9.76
N ASN A 9 3.72 -22.38 8.43
CA ASN A 9 3.15 -21.32 7.59
C ASN A 9 1.61 -21.41 7.55
N PHE A 10 0.95 -20.57 8.36
CA PHE A 10 -0.52 -20.55 8.43
C PHE A 10 -1.18 -20.11 7.12
N GLN A 11 -0.48 -19.44 6.21
CA GLN A 11 -1.03 -19.11 4.89
C GLN A 11 -1.18 -20.35 3.99
N ALA A 12 -0.51 -21.46 4.30
CA ALA A 12 -0.74 -22.73 3.61
C ALA A 12 -2.06 -23.40 4.01
N LEU A 13 -2.64 -23.01 5.16
CA LEU A 13 -3.87 -23.58 5.70
C LEU A 13 -5.03 -23.49 4.69
N LYS A 14 -5.20 -22.33 4.03
CA LYS A 14 -6.24 -22.14 3.00
C LYS A 14 -6.07 -23.07 1.80
N ILE A 15 -4.83 -23.44 1.44
CA ILE A 15 -4.55 -24.36 0.33
C ILE A 15 -4.85 -25.80 0.74
N PHE A 16 -4.44 -26.21 1.94
CA PHE A 16 -4.72 -27.56 2.46
C PHE A 16 -6.20 -27.81 2.68
N ILE A 17 -6.93 -26.86 3.28
CA ILE A 17 -8.40 -26.95 3.45
C ILE A 17 -9.08 -27.06 2.08
N SER A 18 -8.66 -26.22 1.13
CA SER A 18 -9.17 -26.27 -0.25
C SER A 18 -8.95 -27.65 -0.89
N ALA A 19 -7.80 -28.28 -0.68
CA ALA A 19 -7.49 -29.60 -1.21
C ALA A 19 -8.33 -30.71 -0.57
N GLU A 20 -8.56 -30.65 0.75
CA GLU A 20 -9.45 -31.60 1.46
C GLU A 20 -10.90 -31.49 0.97
N ILE A 21 -11.43 -30.26 0.85
CA ILE A 21 -12.79 -30.01 0.34
C ILE A 21 -12.90 -30.53 -1.10
N ALA A 22 -11.90 -30.26 -1.94
CA ALA A 22 -11.90 -30.71 -3.33
C ALA A 22 -11.58 -32.21 -3.50
N LYS A 23 -11.22 -32.91 -2.42
CA LYS A 23 -10.72 -34.30 -2.43
C LYS A 23 -9.58 -34.52 -3.43
N GLU A 24 -8.75 -33.49 -3.61
CA GLU A 24 -7.63 -33.48 -4.54
C GLU A 24 -6.37 -33.98 -3.85
N LYS A 25 -5.64 -34.89 -4.51
CA LYS A 25 -4.36 -35.36 -3.98
C LYS A 25 -3.30 -34.29 -4.19
N LEU A 26 -3.00 -33.55 -3.12
CA LEU A 26 -1.94 -32.56 -3.08
C LEU A 26 -0.65 -33.17 -2.52
N GLU A 27 0.39 -33.23 -3.33
CA GLU A 27 1.72 -33.58 -2.83
C GLU A 27 2.27 -32.39 -2.04
N PHE A 28 2.82 -32.64 -0.85
CA PHE A 28 3.39 -31.60 0.00
C PHE A 28 4.89 -31.84 0.18
N GLN A 29 5.68 -30.80 -0.03
CA GLN A 29 7.09 -30.78 0.28
C GLN A 29 7.39 -29.63 1.23
N GLU A 30 7.84 -29.96 2.43
CA GLU A 30 8.40 -28.98 3.35
C GLU A 30 9.75 -28.49 2.83
N VAL A 31 9.90 -27.16 2.74
CA VAL A 31 11.14 -26.52 2.30
C VAL A 31 11.56 -25.45 3.30
N LYS A 32 12.86 -25.15 3.34
CA LYS A 32 13.35 -23.97 4.08
C LYS A 32 12.78 -22.70 3.46
N HIS A 33 12.62 -21.66 4.26
CA HIS A 33 12.07 -20.39 3.78
C HIS A 33 12.92 -19.78 2.65
N GLU A 34 14.24 -19.93 2.72
CA GLU A 34 15.20 -19.41 1.74
C GLU A 34 15.31 -20.32 0.50
N ALA A 35 14.47 -21.35 0.37
CA ALA A 35 14.46 -22.19 -0.81
C ALA A 35 14.02 -21.38 -2.03
N TRP A 36 14.78 -21.50 -3.13
CA TRP A 36 14.42 -20.89 -4.40
C TRP A 36 13.51 -21.83 -5.18
N VAL A 37 12.20 -21.81 -4.86
CA VAL A 37 11.20 -22.69 -5.49
C VAL A 37 10.82 -22.18 -6.88
N VAL A 38 10.64 -20.87 -7.05
CA VAL A 38 10.21 -20.26 -8.31
C VAL A 38 11.42 -19.65 -9.02
N PRO A 39 11.92 -20.24 -10.13
CA PRO A 39 13.20 -19.85 -10.73
C PRO A 39 13.28 -18.38 -11.15
N TYR A 40 12.15 -17.79 -11.55
CA TYR A 40 12.07 -16.45 -12.13
C TYR A 40 11.67 -15.33 -11.15
N MET A 41 11.46 -15.62 -9.86
CA MET A 41 11.14 -14.59 -8.86
C MET A 41 12.41 -14.10 -8.18
N SER A 42 12.60 -12.78 -8.08
CA SER A 42 13.76 -12.19 -7.40
C SER A 42 13.73 -12.29 -5.88
N SER A 43 12.61 -12.73 -5.29
CA SER A 43 12.41 -12.85 -3.85
C SER A 43 11.83 -14.22 -3.50
N HIS A 44 12.32 -14.80 -2.42
CA HIS A 44 11.72 -16.00 -1.83
C HIS A 44 10.30 -15.71 -1.34
N LYS A 45 9.36 -16.58 -1.68
CA LYS A 45 7.97 -16.50 -1.23
C LYS A 45 7.43 -17.90 -1.02
N LEU A 46 6.74 -18.11 0.09
CA LEU A 46 6.00 -19.33 0.40
C LEU A 46 4.65 -18.95 1.03
N PRO A 47 3.59 -19.75 0.88
CA PRO A 47 3.54 -21.02 0.14
C PRO A 47 3.51 -20.83 -1.39
N VAL A 48 3.95 -21.84 -2.13
CA VAL A 48 3.91 -21.90 -3.61
C VAL A 48 3.30 -23.22 -4.07
N LEU A 49 2.32 -23.14 -4.97
CA LEU A 49 1.70 -24.30 -5.61
C LEU A 49 2.27 -24.49 -7.01
N GLU A 50 2.93 -25.62 -7.27
CA GLU A 50 3.29 -26.08 -8.60
C GLU A 50 2.13 -26.88 -9.20
N VAL A 51 1.50 -26.32 -10.23
CA VAL A 51 0.31 -26.90 -10.86
C VAL A 51 0.73 -27.95 -11.89
N TYR A 52 1.73 -27.61 -12.69
CA TYR A 52 2.42 -28.45 -13.68
C TYR A 52 3.93 -28.25 -13.52
N PRO A 53 4.77 -29.16 -14.05
CA PRO A 53 6.21 -28.97 -14.03
C PRO A 53 6.60 -27.56 -14.47
N GLU A 54 7.32 -26.84 -13.59
CA GLU A 54 7.78 -25.45 -13.82
C GLU A 54 6.68 -24.39 -13.97
N LYS A 55 5.43 -24.68 -13.57
CA LYS A 55 4.30 -23.72 -13.56
C LYS A 55 3.80 -23.49 -12.14
N PHE A 56 4.09 -22.30 -11.63
CA PHE A 56 3.90 -21.97 -10.21
C PHE A 56 2.82 -20.91 -9.99
N ILE A 57 2.07 -21.07 -8.92
CA ILE A 57 1.20 -20.07 -8.32
C ILE A 57 1.76 -19.70 -6.95
N PHE A 58 2.13 -18.44 -6.78
CA PHE A 58 2.79 -17.89 -5.59
C PHE A 58 1.86 -16.98 -4.75
N SER A 59 0.55 -17.04 -5.02
CA SER A 59 -0.50 -16.44 -4.20
C SER A 59 -1.29 -17.55 -3.53
N SER A 60 -1.36 -17.53 -2.19
CA SER A 60 -2.10 -18.53 -1.42
C SER A 60 -3.60 -18.51 -1.74
N ASN A 61 -4.17 -17.31 -1.95
CA ASN A 61 -5.58 -17.15 -2.36
C ASN A 61 -5.83 -17.71 -3.77
N ALA A 62 -4.95 -17.42 -4.73
CA ALA A 62 -5.09 -17.94 -6.10
C ALA A 62 -4.92 -19.47 -6.15
N ALA A 63 -3.98 -20.01 -5.36
CA ALA A 63 -3.77 -21.45 -5.25
C ALA A 63 -5.00 -22.15 -4.64
N ALA A 64 -5.55 -21.62 -3.56
CA ALA A 64 -6.77 -22.12 -2.93
C ALA A 64 -7.97 -22.10 -3.89
N ARG A 65 -8.16 -20.98 -4.62
CA ARG A 65 -9.27 -20.83 -5.59
C ARG A 65 -9.15 -21.83 -6.75
N LEU A 66 -7.95 -22.01 -7.30
CA LEU A 66 -7.72 -22.99 -8.38
C LEU A 66 -8.13 -24.41 -7.96
N ILE A 67 -7.79 -24.80 -6.73
CA ILE A 67 -8.10 -26.13 -6.21
C ILE A 67 -9.62 -26.27 -5.99
N LEU A 68 -10.25 -25.27 -5.36
CA LEU A 68 -11.69 -25.31 -5.08
C LEU A 68 -12.57 -25.20 -6.31
N ALA A 69 -12.12 -24.52 -7.38
CA ALA A 69 -12.89 -24.35 -8.61
C ALA A 69 -13.31 -25.67 -9.27
N ARG A 70 -12.68 -26.79 -8.90
CA ARG A 70 -13.06 -28.14 -9.37
C ARG A 70 -14.26 -28.74 -8.65
N SER A 71 -14.57 -28.26 -7.46
CA SER A 71 -15.60 -28.84 -6.56
C SER A 71 -16.68 -27.86 -6.14
N VAL A 72 -16.39 -26.55 -6.19
CA VAL A 72 -17.30 -25.49 -5.79
C VAL A 72 -17.52 -24.57 -6.98
N THR A 73 -18.79 -24.30 -7.29
CA THR A 73 -19.16 -23.28 -8.28
C THR A 73 -19.43 -21.96 -7.57
N GLU A 74 -18.77 -20.89 -8.00
CA GLU A 74 -18.97 -19.56 -7.45
C GLU A 74 -20.20 -18.91 -8.11
N GLU A 75 -21.30 -18.76 -7.36
CA GLU A 75 -22.50 -18.06 -7.84
C GLU A 75 -22.23 -16.57 -8.11
N ASN A 76 -21.35 -15.95 -7.31
CA ASN A 76 -20.96 -14.55 -7.44
C ASN A 76 -19.43 -14.38 -7.38
N PRO A 77 -18.72 -14.58 -8.52
CA PRO A 77 -17.26 -14.49 -8.57
C PRO A 77 -16.72 -13.11 -8.17
N SER A 78 -17.45 -12.02 -8.46
CA SER A 78 -17.03 -10.67 -8.10
C SER A 78 -17.06 -10.43 -6.59
N ALA A 79 -18.05 -10.98 -5.88
CA ALA A 79 -18.08 -10.93 -4.42
C ALA A 79 -16.95 -11.77 -3.82
N VAL A 80 -16.60 -12.91 -4.43
CA VAL A 80 -15.44 -13.71 -4.02
C VAL A 80 -14.16 -12.91 -4.19
N ASP A 81 -13.96 -12.26 -5.34
CA ASP A 81 -12.78 -11.40 -5.59
C ASP A 81 -12.64 -10.30 -4.54
N GLN A 82 -13.74 -9.60 -4.26
CA GLN A 82 -13.76 -8.56 -3.23
C GLN A 82 -13.29 -9.07 -1.86
N TRP A 83 -13.72 -10.26 -1.44
CA TRP A 83 -13.28 -10.84 -0.18
C TRP A 83 -11.83 -11.31 -0.18
N LEU A 84 -11.34 -11.87 -1.29
CA LEU A 84 -9.93 -12.27 -1.42
C LEU A 84 -9.00 -11.05 -1.42
N ASP A 85 -9.40 -9.97 -2.08
CA ASP A 85 -8.68 -8.70 -2.08
C ASP A 85 -8.69 -8.07 -0.70
N TRP A 86 -9.85 -7.99 -0.05
CA TRP A 86 -9.96 -7.47 1.31
C TRP A 86 -9.15 -8.29 2.32
N GLU A 87 -9.16 -9.62 2.23
CA GLU A 87 -8.35 -10.47 3.09
C GLU A 87 -6.86 -10.19 2.91
N SER A 88 -6.39 -10.09 1.67
CA SER A 88 -4.97 -9.92 1.37
C SER A 88 -4.45 -8.50 1.61
N ALA A 89 -5.29 -7.48 1.41
CA ALA A 89 -4.93 -6.07 1.52
C ALA A 89 -5.24 -5.43 2.89
N CYS A 90 -6.21 -5.97 3.63
CA CYS A 90 -6.65 -5.41 4.91
C CYS A 90 -6.41 -6.38 6.07
N LEU A 91 -7.05 -7.55 6.04
CA LEU A 91 -7.07 -8.46 7.19
C LEU A 91 -5.69 -9.06 7.47
N LEU A 92 -5.04 -9.64 6.46
CA LEU A 92 -3.74 -10.29 6.61
C LEU A 92 -2.64 -9.30 7.07
N PRO A 93 -2.52 -8.08 6.49
CA PRO A 93 -1.60 -7.07 7.01
C PRO A 93 -1.90 -6.61 8.44
N ALA A 94 -3.14 -6.71 8.92
CA ALA A 94 -3.48 -6.45 10.31
C ALA A 94 -3.07 -7.61 11.23
N VAL A 95 -3.43 -8.84 10.84
CA VAL A 95 -3.21 -10.08 11.60
C VAL A 95 -1.74 -10.45 11.72
N PHE A 96 -0.97 -10.36 10.63
CA PHE A 96 0.39 -10.90 10.61
C PHE A 96 1.31 -10.24 11.65
N PRO A 97 1.36 -8.89 11.80
CA PRO A 97 2.19 -8.26 12.83
C PRO A 97 1.68 -8.50 14.26
N TYR A 98 0.37 -8.69 14.43
CA TYR A 98 -0.19 -9.11 15.74
C TYR A 98 0.33 -10.49 16.13
N LEU A 99 0.29 -11.46 15.20
CA LEU A 99 0.84 -12.80 15.44
C LEU A 99 2.34 -12.75 15.72
N GLN A 100 3.10 -11.92 15.02
CA GLN A 100 4.52 -11.70 15.34
C GLN A 100 4.70 -11.15 16.76
N SER A 101 3.90 -10.15 17.16
CA SER A 101 3.98 -9.57 18.50
C SER A 101 3.68 -10.61 19.58
N VAL A 102 2.60 -11.38 19.44
CA VAL A 102 2.17 -12.32 20.48
C VAL A 102 3.00 -13.61 20.49
N ILE A 103 3.28 -14.20 19.33
CA ILE A 103 3.91 -15.53 19.23
C ILE A 103 5.45 -15.43 19.25
N VAL A 104 6.02 -14.43 18.58
CA VAL A 104 7.48 -14.26 18.49
C VAL A 104 8.01 -13.44 19.66
N GLN A 105 7.39 -12.28 19.94
CA GLN A 105 7.86 -11.35 20.97
C GLN A 105 7.24 -11.63 22.35
N GLY A 106 6.16 -12.42 22.43
CA GLY A 106 5.48 -12.72 23.69
C GLY A 106 4.73 -11.51 24.27
N LYS A 107 4.45 -10.49 23.46
CA LYS A 107 3.78 -9.24 23.87
C LYS A 107 2.46 -9.10 23.14
N MET A 108 1.42 -8.69 23.86
CA MET A 108 0.16 -8.32 23.25
C MET A 108 0.11 -6.80 23.11
N ASP A 109 0.23 -6.32 21.87
CA ASP A 109 0.16 -4.90 21.58
C ASP A 109 -1.31 -4.46 21.43
N GLU A 110 -1.76 -3.58 22.32
CA GLU A 110 -3.15 -3.09 22.34
C GLU A 110 -3.55 -2.36 21.06
N SER A 111 -2.62 -1.66 20.39
CA SER A 111 -2.89 -0.98 19.12
C SER A 111 -3.18 -2.00 18.01
N LEU A 112 -2.40 -3.09 17.96
CA LEU A 112 -2.63 -4.18 17.00
C LEU A 112 -3.94 -4.90 17.27
N VAL A 113 -4.28 -5.11 18.55
CA VAL A 113 -5.55 -5.70 18.99
C VAL A 113 -6.72 -4.83 18.51
N GLN A 114 -6.68 -3.52 18.76
CA GLN A 114 -7.73 -2.59 18.31
C GLN A 114 -7.86 -2.56 16.78
N GLY A 115 -6.75 -2.60 16.06
CA GLY A 115 -6.74 -2.67 14.60
C GLY A 115 -7.49 -3.89 14.07
N ILE A 116 -7.24 -5.07 14.65
CA ILE A 116 -7.94 -6.30 14.24
C ILE A 116 -9.40 -6.27 14.67
N GLN A 117 -9.73 -5.78 15.87
CA GLN A 117 -11.11 -5.70 16.37
C GLN A 117 -12.03 -4.90 15.44
N LYS A 118 -11.53 -3.84 14.77
CA LYS A 118 -12.30 -3.10 13.76
C LYS A 118 -12.70 -4.00 12.58
N PHE A 119 -11.79 -4.83 12.07
CA PHE A 119 -12.08 -5.76 10.99
C PHE A 119 -13.00 -6.91 11.43
N LEU A 120 -12.89 -7.37 12.68
CA LEU A 120 -13.83 -8.35 13.24
C LEU A 120 -15.24 -7.77 13.36
N ALA A 121 -15.38 -6.52 13.78
CA ALA A 121 -16.66 -5.83 13.84
C ALA A 121 -17.30 -5.68 12.46
N PHE A 122 -16.49 -5.33 11.45
CA PHE A 122 -16.93 -5.27 10.06
C PHE A 122 -17.41 -6.64 9.55
N LEU A 123 -16.63 -7.70 9.80
CA LEU A 123 -16.99 -9.07 9.41
C LEU A 123 -18.27 -9.57 10.11
N ASP A 124 -18.43 -9.31 11.41
CA ASP A 124 -19.62 -9.70 12.17
C ASP A 124 -20.89 -9.02 11.59
N GLY A 125 -20.77 -7.76 11.19
CA GLY A 125 -21.82 -7.02 10.49
C GLY A 125 -22.14 -7.60 9.11
N GLU A 126 -21.12 -7.93 8.31
CA GLU A 126 -21.29 -8.48 6.95
C GLU A 126 -21.89 -9.90 6.94
N LEU A 127 -21.64 -10.69 7.98
CA LEU A 127 -22.22 -12.03 8.14
C LEU A 127 -23.66 -12.01 8.64
N LYS A 128 -24.19 -10.84 9.05
CA LYS A 128 -25.55 -10.73 9.55
C LYS A 128 -26.57 -11.13 8.48
N GLY A 129 -27.27 -12.24 8.73
CA GLY A 129 -28.28 -12.77 7.81
C GLY A 129 -27.71 -13.54 6.61
N LYS A 130 -26.39 -13.79 6.57
CA LYS A 130 -25.74 -14.64 5.56
C LYS A 130 -25.26 -15.93 6.21
N GLU A 131 -25.28 -17.01 5.43
CA GLU A 131 -24.75 -18.30 5.88
C GLU A 131 -23.24 -18.41 5.65
N MET A 132 -22.78 -17.86 4.53
CA MET A 132 -21.39 -17.78 4.07
C MET A 132 -21.09 -16.34 3.59
N LEU A 133 -19.82 -15.99 3.38
CA LEU A 133 -19.42 -14.61 3.04
C LEU A 133 -20.01 -14.09 1.72
N THR A 134 -20.22 -14.99 0.76
CA THR A 134 -20.67 -14.66 -0.60
C THR A 134 -22.09 -15.16 -0.91
N GLY A 135 -22.79 -15.73 0.07
CA GLY A 135 -24.16 -16.22 -0.12
C GLY A 135 -24.48 -17.43 0.77
N SER A 136 -25.07 -18.45 0.17
CA SER A 136 -25.49 -19.70 0.83
C SER A 136 -24.42 -20.78 0.82
N GLN A 137 -23.58 -20.81 -0.22
CA GLN A 137 -22.57 -21.86 -0.42
C GLN A 137 -21.19 -21.43 0.07
N LEU A 138 -20.42 -22.40 0.56
CA LEU A 138 -19.03 -22.20 0.93
C LEU A 138 -18.22 -21.87 -0.33
N THR A 139 -17.40 -20.82 -0.25
CA THR A 139 -16.50 -20.44 -1.33
C THR A 139 -15.06 -20.30 -0.83
N VAL A 140 -14.12 -20.04 -1.75
CA VAL A 140 -12.73 -19.74 -1.36
C VAL A 140 -12.62 -18.50 -0.47
N ALA A 141 -13.57 -17.57 -0.54
CA ALA A 141 -13.62 -16.41 0.36
C ALA A 141 -13.71 -16.84 1.83
N ASP A 142 -14.60 -17.80 2.13
CA ASP A 142 -14.77 -18.34 3.48
C ASP A 142 -13.49 -19.02 3.97
N VAL A 143 -12.89 -19.86 3.12
CA VAL A 143 -11.65 -20.57 3.43
C VAL A 143 -10.49 -19.60 3.67
N ALA A 144 -10.37 -18.55 2.85
CA ALA A 144 -9.29 -17.55 2.96
C ALA A 144 -9.41 -16.73 4.26
N VAL A 145 -10.60 -16.17 4.53
CA VAL A 145 -10.84 -15.36 5.74
C VAL A 145 -10.73 -16.22 6.99
N TRP A 146 -11.33 -17.42 6.99
CA TRP A 146 -11.26 -18.33 8.14
C TRP A 146 -9.81 -18.72 8.44
N SER A 147 -9.01 -19.04 7.42
CA SER A 147 -7.62 -19.44 7.60
C SER A 147 -6.75 -18.33 8.19
N THR A 148 -7.02 -17.08 7.84
CA THR A 148 -6.31 -15.93 8.40
C THR A 148 -6.76 -15.60 9.82
N LEU A 149 -8.02 -15.84 10.18
CA LEU A 149 -8.53 -15.68 11.54
C LEU A 149 -8.19 -16.84 12.48
N PHE A 150 -7.96 -18.04 11.96
CA PHE A 150 -7.65 -19.24 12.75
C PHE A 150 -6.61 -19.01 13.86
N PRO A 151 -5.40 -18.51 13.58
CA PRO A 151 -4.39 -18.30 14.63
C PRO A 151 -4.78 -17.19 15.62
N VAL A 152 -5.71 -16.30 15.27
CA VAL A 152 -6.16 -15.17 16.10
C VAL A 152 -7.21 -15.59 17.15
N PHE A 153 -7.88 -16.72 16.94
CA PHE A 153 -8.85 -17.26 17.89
C PHE A 153 -8.32 -18.42 18.73
N MET A 154 -7.14 -18.94 18.41
CA MET A 154 -6.58 -20.16 19.01
C MET A 154 -5.35 -19.89 19.88
N GLY A 155 -5.17 -20.76 20.88
CA GLY A 155 -3.95 -20.83 21.68
C GLY A 155 -3.60 -19.53 22.41
N LYS A 156 -2.30 -19.21 22.44
CA LYS A 156 -1.78 -18.02 23.14
C LYS A 156 -2.03 -16.71 22.41
N SER A 157 -2.40 -16.79 21.13
CA SER A 157 -2.70 -15.65 20.25
C SER A 157 -4.20 -15.36 20.16
N ALA A 158 -5.01 -15.99 21.01
CA ALA A 158 -6.43 -15.69 21.14
C ALA A 158 -6.63 -14.23 21.56
N LEU A 159 -7.41 -13.47 20.79
CA LEU A 159 -7.74 -12.09 21.14
C LEU A 159 -8.50 -12.01 22.49
N PRO A 160 -8.28 -10.98 23.31
CA PRO A 160 -9.08 -10.78 24.50
C PRO A 160 -10.52 -10.38 24.13
N GLY A 161 -11.50 -11.10 24.67
CA GLY A 161 -12.92 -10.73 24.62
C GLY A 161 -13.62 -10.89 23.27
N TYR A 162 -13.00 -11.49 22.24
CA TYR A 162 -13.65 -11.63 20.92
C TYR A 162 -14.96 -12.43 21.00
N GLN A 163 -15.07 -13.38 21.93
CA GLN A 163 -16.23 -14.26 22.05
C GLN A 163 -17.52 -13.50 22.39
N SER A 164 -17.40 -12.44 23.20
CA SER A 164 -18.56 -11.65 23.64
C SER A 164 -18.92 -10.54 22.65
N HIS A 165 -17.95 -10.03 21.89
CA HIS A 165 -18.14 -8.86 21.02
C HIS A 165 -18.62 -9.23 19.62
N PHE A 166 -18.32 -10.44 19.13
CA PHE A 166 -18.59 -10.86 17.73
C PHE A 166 -19.29 -12.23 17.66
N PRO A 167 -20.53 -12.35 18.18
CA PRO A 167 -21.21 -13.64 18.27
C PRO A 167 -21.61 -14.25 16.92
N ILE A 168 -21.92 -13.43 15.91
CA ILE A 168 -22.30 -13.91 14.57
C ILE A 168 -21.07 -14.49 13.88
N LEU A 169 -19.96 -13.74 13.93
CA LEU A 169 -18.67 -14.18 13.42
C LEU A 169 -18.22 -15.47 14.12
N LEU A 170 -18.35 -15.57 15.44
CA LEU A 170 -17.98 -16.77 16.18
C LEU A 170 -18.83 -17.98 15.77
N THR A 171 -20.12 -17.77 15.52
CA THR A 171 -21.03 -18.83 15.05
C THR A 171 -20.60 -19.33 13.67
N TRP A 172 -20.33 -18.43 12.72
CA TRP A 172 -19.81 -18.78 11.40
C TRP A 172 -18.45 -19.48 11.48
N PHE A 173 -17.52 -18.96 12.28
CA PHE A 173 -16.19 -19.52 12.43
C PHE A 173 -16.22 -20.93 13.03
N THR A 174 -17.04 -21.13 14.06
CA THR A 174 -17.21 -22.44 14.73
C THR A 174 -17.91 -23.44 13.82
N LYS A 175 -18.89 -22.99 13.03
CA LYS A 175 -19.55 -23.83 12.02
C LYS A 175 -18.54 -24.37 11.02
N LEU A 176 -17.64 -23.54 10.50
CA LEU A 176 -16.58 -23.97 9.59
C LEU A 176 -15.56 -24.85 10.30
N ALA A 177 -15.12 -24.49 11.50
CA ALA A 177 -14.17 -25.28 12.29
C ALA A 177 -14.66 -26.71 12.59
N ASN A 178 -15.98 -26.90 12.75
CA ASN A 178 -16.60 -28.19 13.00
C ASN A 178 -16.78 -29.04 11.73
N GLN A 179 -16.47 -28.52 10.54
CA GLN A 179 -16.41 -29.33 9.32
C GLN A 179 -15.17 -30.22 9.37
N GLY A 180 -15.31 -31.48 8.96
CA GLY A 180 -14.24 -32.47 9.10
C GLY A 180 -12.97 -32.08 8.33
N GLU A 181 -13.10 -31.37 7.22
CA GLU A 181 -11.99 -30.86 6.40
C GLU A 181 -11.19 -29.79 7.15
N PHE A 182 -11.87 -28.83 7.79
CA PHE A 182 -11.24 -27.76 8.55
C PHE A 182 -10.57 -28.28 9.82
N ASP A 183 -11.26 -29.15 10.57
CA ASP A 183 -10.72 -29.74 11.79
C ASP A 183 -9.45 -30.56 11.51
N ARG A 184 -9.49 -31.48 10.54
CA ARG A 184 -8.31 -32.31 10.19
C ARG A 184 -7.08 -31.46 9.85
N VAL A 185 -7.24 -30.45 9.00
CA VAL A 185 -6.13 -29.62 8.54
C VAL A 185 -5.61 -28.71 9.65
N SER A 186 -6.51 -28.09 10.41
CA SER A 186 -6.13 -27.20 11.50
C SER A 186 -5.42 -27.93 12.64
N GLN A 187 -5.87 -29.14 13.00
CA GLN A 187 -5.19 -30.00 13.98
C GLN A 187 -3.83 -30.50 13.48
N ALA A 188 -3.69 -30.78 12.17
CA ALA A 188 -2.42 -31.17 11.59
C ALA A 188 -1.38 -30.05 11.67
N MET A 189 -1.81 -28.78 11.51
CA MET A 189 -0.94 -27.61 11.54
C MET A 189 -0.64 -27.10 12.95
N CYS A 190 -1.67 -26.96 13.78
CA CYS A 190 -1.59 -26.48 15.17
C CYS A 190 -2.23 -27.51 16.09
N LYS A 191 -1.48 -28.55 16.45
CA LYS A 191 -1.96 -29.65 17.30
C LYS A 191 -2.54 -29.12 18.61
N GLY A 192 -3.83 -29.37 18.85
CA GLY A 192 -4.52 -28.91 20.06
C GLY A 192 -4.68 -27.39 20.14
N GLY A 193 -4.62 -26.67 19.00
CA GLY A 193 -4.72 -25.22 18.94
C GLY A 193 -3.49 -24.47 19.43
N ASP A 194 -2.34 -25.14 19.63
CA ASP A 194 -1.12 -24.46 20.01
C ASP A 194 -0.55 -23.66 18.83
N THR A 195 -0.51 -22.34 18.97
CA THR A 195 -0.01 -21.43 17.93
C THR A 195 1.51 -21.24 17.98
N SER A 196 2.20 -21.87 18.93
CA SER A 196 3.68 -21.83 19.01
C SER A 196 4.36 -22.45 17.78
N TYR A 197 3.70 -23.40 17.11
CA TYR A 197 4.18 -24.03 15.87
C TYR A 197 4.37 -23.02 14.73
N LEU A 198 3.69 -21.87 14.78
CA LEU A 198 3.77 -20.83 13.75
C LEU A 198 5.03 -19.95 13.88
N LYS A 199 5.73 -20.02 15.02
CA LYS A 199 6.84 -19.11 15.37
C LYS A 199 7.96 -19.10 14.34
N GLY A 200 8.32 -20.29 13.83
CA GLY A 200 9.38 -20.44 12.83
C GLY A 200 9.06 -19.65 11.56
N SER A 201 7.87 -19.91 10.99
CA SER A 201 7.42 -19.21 9.78
C SER A 201 7.25 -17.70 10.00
N LEU A 202 6.60 -17.28 11.10
CA LEU A 202 6.34 -15.86 11.39
C LEU A 202 7.61 -15.01 11.58
N THR A 203 8.73 -15.63 11.96
CA THR A 203 10.00 -14.94 12.18
C THR A 203 10.71 -14.64 10.86
N ILE A 204 10.54 -15.50 9.86
CA ILE A 204 11.29 -15.44 8.60
C ILE A 204 10.45 -14.84 7.46
N GLN A 205 9.14 -15.13 7.44
CA GLN A 205 8.23 -14.64 6.41
C GLN A 205 8.18 -13.10 6.38
N PRO A 206 8.26 -12.48 5.18
CA PRO A 206 8.17 -11.03 5.07
C PRO A 206 6.78 -10.57 5.53
N ALA A 207 6.74 -9.52 6.35
CA ALA A 207 5.49 -8.94 6.77
C ALA A 207 4.73 -8.39 5.55
N PRO A 208 3.42 -8.71 5.40
CA PRO A 208 2.58 -8.11 4.38
C PRO A 208 2.65 -6.57 4.48
N LEU A 209 2.73 -5.89 3.34
CA LEU A 209 2.77 -4.43 3.30
C LEU A 209 1.47 -3.88 3.92
N ARG A 210 1.60 -3.09 4.99
CA ARG A 210 0.49 -2.32 5.52
C ARG A 210 0.29 -1.09 4.65
N VAL A 211 -0.89 -0.97 4.06
CA VAL A 211 -1.37 0.35 3.63
C VAL A 211 -1.63 1.11 4.93
N ALA A 212 -0.85 2.15 5.20
CA ALA A 212 -1.05 2.95 6.40
C ALA A 212 -2.47 3.51 6.38
N GLU A 213 -3.31 3.14 7.35
CA GLU A 213 -4.52 3.90 7.64
C GLU A 213 -4.05 5.32 7.98
N THR A 214 -4.50 6.31 7.20
CA THR A 214 -4.33 7.75 7.45
C THR A 214 -5.14 8.17 8.68
N ALA A 215 -4.84 7.56 9.83
CA ALA A 215 -5.43 7.88 11.11
C ALA A 215 -4.29 8.32 12.05
N ASN A 216 -4.17 9.64 12.20
CA ASN A 216 -3.36 10.41 13.16
C ASN A 216 -2.20 11.24 12.56
N GLN A 217 -2.56 12.33 11.86
CA GLN A 217 -1.70 13.51 11.70
C GLN A 217 -2.20 14.71 12.56
N LYS A 218 -2.66 14.49 13.79
CA LYS A 218 -3.08 15.59 14.69
C LYS A 218 -2.24 15.82 15.95
N GLU A 219 -1.24 15.00 16.25
CA GLU A 219 -0.46 15.15 17.50
C GLU A 219 0.97 15.69 17.34
N ALA A 220 1.45 15.94 16.11
CA ALA A 220 2.79 16.50 15.89
C ALA A 220 2.85 18.05 15.87
N VAL A 221 1.73 18.76 16.07
CA VAL A 221 1.66 20.23 15.91
C VAL A 221 2.01 21.01 17.20
N GLN A 222 2.11 20.36 18.37
CA GLN A 222 2.24 21.10 19.64
C GLN A 222 3.65 21.28 20.21
N LYS A 223 4.73 20.89 19.51
CA LYS A 223 6.10 20.99 20.08
C LYS A 223 7.09 21.94 19.40
N GLN A 224 6.66 22.82 18.50
CA GLN A 224 7.53 23.86 17.94
C GLN A 224 6.96 25.29 17.92
N THR A 225 5.89 25.57 18.66
CA THR A 225 5.47 26.95 18.96
C THR A 225 6.18 27.50 20.20
N SER A 226 7.50 27.71 20.10
CA SER A 226 8.20 28.65 20.99
C SER A 226 9.60 28.97 20.45
N LYS A 227 9.67 29.78 19.40
CA LYS A 227 10.70 30.81 19.14
C LYS A 227 10.64 31.26 17.69
N ALA A 228 9.90 32.34 17.46
CA ALA A 228 10.22 33.45 16.55
C ALA A 228 8.95 34.27 16.31
N LYS A 229 8.68 35.23 17.19
CA LYS A 229 8.03 36.47 16.78
C LYS A 229 9.17 37.40 16.39
N GLU A 230 9.20 37.85 15.13
CA GLU A 230 9.35 39.26 14.77
C GLU A 230 9.27 39.45 13.24
N ASP A 231 8.29 40.26 12.86
CA ASP A 231 8.25 41.21 11.75
C ASP A 231 8.58 40.75 10.31
N THR A 232 7.54 40.60 9.47
CA THR A 232 7.35 41.51 8.33
C THR A 232 5.93 41.45 7.79
N THR A 233 5.30 42.62 7.69
CA THR A 233 4.02 42.87 7.02
C THR A 233 4.21 42.75 5.50
N GLN A 234 3.73 41.67 4.86
CA GLN A 234 3.57 41.63 3.40
C GLN A 234 2.26 40.95 3.02
N ALA A 235 1.54 41.60 2.11
CA ALA A 235 0.19 41.27 1.68
C ALA A 235 0.04 39.84 1.14
N ALA A 236 -1.10 39.22 1.42
CA ALA A 236 -1.46 37.89 0.93
C ALA A 236 -1.36 37.83 -0.62
N PRO A 237 -0.72 36.79 -1.20
CA PRO A 237 -0.69 36.64 -2.64
C PRO A 237 -2.08 36.27 -3.16
N GLU A 238 -2.56 37.01 -4.17
CA GLU A 238 -3.79 36.70 -4.90
C GLU A 238 -3.73 35.28 -5.47
N LYS A 239 -4.77 34.48 -5.19
CA LYS A 239 -4.94 33.15 -5.77
C LYS A 239 -5.04 33.27 -7.29
N ILE A 240 -4.06 32.74 -8.00
CA ILE A 240 -4.15 32.54 -9.45
C ILE A 240 -5.08 31.35 -9.68
N VAL A 241 -6.37 31.64 -9.86
CA VAL A 241 -7.38 30.65 -10.26
C VAL A 241 -7.19 30.40 -11.76
N ALA A 242 -7.00 29.14 -12.16
CA ALA A 242 -6.92 28.77 -13.56
C ALA A 242 -8.17 29.25 -14.29
N SER A 243 -8.00 29.85 -15.46
CA SER A 243 -9.12 30.38 -16.24
C SER A 243 -10.04 29.22 -16.69
N PRO A 244 -11.35 29.46 -16.86
CA PRO A 244 -12.29 28.43 -17.34
C PRO A 244 -11.83 27.80 -18.67
N GLU A 245 -11.19 28.59 -19.53
CA GLU A 245 -10.62 28.16 -20.81
C GLU A 245 -9.46 27.18 -20.64
N GLU A 246 -8.59 27.37 -19.63
CA GLU A 246 -7.49 26.46 -19.32
C GLU A 246 -7.98 25.12 -18.78
N ILE A 247 -9.06 25.14 -17.99
CA ILE A 247 -9.69 23.93 -17.44
C ILE A 247 -10.32 23.13 -18.59
N GLU A 248 -11.10 23.77 -19.46
CA GLU A 248 -11.74 23.10 -20.58
C GLU A 248 -10.71 22.51 -21.57
N ALA A 249 -9.64 23.27 -21.87
CA ALA A 249 -8.55 22.77 -22.70
C ALA A 249 -7.83 21.57 -22.07
N ALA A 250 -7.66 21.54 -20.75
CA ALA A 250 -7.08 20.41 -20.04
C ALA A 250 -7.99 19.17 -20.08
N THR A 251 -9.30 19.35 -19.88
CA THR A 251 -10.29 18.26 -19.97
C THR A 251 -10.36 17.66 -21.38
N LEU A 252 -10.34 18.51 -22.41
CA LEU A 252 -10.34 18.05 -23.81
C LEU A 252 -9.05 17.31 -24.19
N ALA A 253 -7.89 17.77 -23.70
CA ALA A 253 -6.61 17.10 -23.92
C ALA A 253 -6.55 15.73 -23.22
N TRP A 254 -7.13 15.62 -22.02
CA TRP A 254 -7.23 14.36 -21.27
C TRP A 254 -8.07 13.31 -22.01
N LEU A 255 -9.25 13.69 -22.50
CA LEU A 255 -10.19 12.77 -23.15
C LEU A 255 -9.71 12.28 -24.53
N LYS A 256 -8.97 13.10 -25.27
CA LYS A 256 -8.55 12.78 -26.65
C LYS A 256 -7.14 12.18 -26.75
N GLY A 257 -6.43 12.09 -25.62
CA GLY A 257 -5.14 11.41 -25.49
C GLY A 257 -4.01 12.01 -26.35
N LYS A 258 -2.98 11.19 -26.60
CA LYS A 258 -1.68 11.59 -27.18
C LYS A 258 -1.72 12.30 -28.55
N LYS A 259 -2.87 12.31 -29.24
CA LYS A 259 -3.05 12.92 -30.57
C LYS A 259 -3.11 14.46 -30.55
N LEU A 260 -3.41 15.06 -29.39
CA LEU A 260 -3.53 16.52 -29.22
C LEU A 260 -2.34 17.14 -28.48
N CYS A 261 -1.37 16.33 -28.03
CA CYS A 261 -0.15 16.85 -27.45
C CYS A 261 0.67 17.56 -28.54
N PRO A 262 1.13 18.80 -28.32
CA PRO A 262 2.05 19.45 -29.25
C PRO A 262 3.32 18.61 -29.38
N GLU A 263 3.91 18.59 -30.58
CA GLU A 263 5.20 17.93 -30.77
C GLU A 263 6.26 18.59 -29.87
N PRO A 264 7.06 17.81 -29.14
CA PRO A 264 8.06 18.34 -28.23
C PRO A 264 9.11 19.15 -28.99
N LEU A 265 9.39 20.37 -28.51
CA LEU A 265 10.43 21.22 -29.07
C LEU A 265 11.79 20.51 -29.10
N LYS A 266 12.44 20.51 -30.27
CA LYS A 266 13.83 20.08 -30.40
C LYS A 266 14.73 21.07 -29.67
N ARG A 267 15.35 20.65 -28.57
CA ARG A 267 16.26 21.47 -27.79
C ARG A 267 17.61 21.59 -28.51
N VAL A 268 17.99 22.83 -28.83
CA VAL A 268 19.35 23.16 -29.26
C VAL A 268 20.04 23.84 -28.08
N HIS A 269 21.15 23.27 -27.62
CA HIS A 269 21.93 23.87 -26.54
C HIS A 269 22.90 24.92 -27.10
N PRO A 270 23.06 26.09 -26.44
CA PRO A 270 22.40 26.53 -25.21
C PRO A 270 20.98 27.07 -25.43
N VAL A 271 20.07 26.79 -24.48
CA VAL A 271 18.70 27.32 -24.51
C VAL A 271 18.72 28.76 -24.00
N LEU A 272 18.25 29.72 -24.80
CA LEU A 272 18.17 31.14 -24.44
C LEU A 272 16.70 31.59 -24.39
N PRO A 273 16.34 32.60 -23.58
CA PRO A 273 14.99 33.13 -23.55
C PRO A 273 14.58 33.71 -24.92
N GLU A 274 13.39 33.36 -25.39
CA GLU A 274 12.85 33.91 -26.66
C GLU A 274 11.76 34.95 -26.41
N LYS A 275 11.84 36.06 -27.14
CA LYS A 275 10.86 37.16 -27.03
C LYS A 275 9.50 36.73 -27.59
N GLY A 276 8.43 36.89 -26.81
CA GLY A 276 7.06 36.51 -27.20
C GLY A 276 6.66 35.08 -26.82
N ARG A 277 7.56 34.31 -26.20
CA ARG A 277 7.24 33.00 -25.60
C ARG A 277 7.22 33.07 -24.08
N ARG A 278 6.53 32.13 -23.45
CA ARG A 278 6.55 31.95 -21.99
C ARG A 278 7.86 31.28 -21.60
N ASN A 279 8.79 32.09 -21.10
CA ASN A 279 10.09 31.65 -20.60
C ASN A 279 9.97 31.41 -19.09
N ILE A 280 10.20 30.17 -18.64
CA ILE A 280 10.08 29.80 -17.22
C ILE A 280 11.43 29.30 -16.72
N LEU A 281 11.94 29.98 -15.69
CA LEU A 281 13.13 29.57 -14.96
C LEU A 281 12.72 28.72 -13.76
N ILE A 282 13.13 27.45 -13.73
CA ILE A 282 12.86 26.55 -12.61
C ILE A 282 14.04 26.62 -11.63
N THR A 283 13.82 27.23 -10.47
CA THR A 283 14.85 27.54 -9.46
C THR A 283 14.92 26.53 -8.30
N SER A 284 14.24 25.39 -8.43
CA SER A 284 14.03 24.38 -7.39
C SER A 284 15.28 23.80 -6.72
N ALA A 285 16.48 24.06 -7.25
CA ALA A 285 17.74 23.68 -6.63
C ALA A 285 18.21 24.67 -5.56
N LEU A 286 17.73 25.92 -5.52
CA LEU A 286 18.15 26.95 -4.56
C LEU A 286 17.95 26.58 -3.07
N PRO A 287 16.84 25.92 -2.67
CA PRO A 287 16.68 25.43 -1.30
C PRO A 287 17.70 24.34 -0.95
N TYR A 288 18.04 23.49 -1.94
CA TYR A 288 18.98 22.38 -1.81
C TYR A 288 20.39 22.87 -1.46
N VAL A 289 20.83 23.97 -2.07
CA VAL A 289 22.16 24.56 -1.82
C VAL A 289 22.25 25.22 -0.43
N ASN A 290 21.11 25.56 0.18
CA ASN A 290 21.04 26.34 1.42
C ASN A 290 20.57 25.52 2.64
N ASN A 291 20.57 24.18 2.57
CA ASN A 291 20.18 23.30 3.68
C ASN A 291 18.76 23.56 4.24
N VAL A 292 17.85 24.10 3.42
CA VAL A 292 16.46 24.31 3.84
C VAL A 292 15.66 23.05 3.53
N PRO A 293 14.88 22.49 4.49
CA PRO A 293 13.98 21.38 4.24
C PRO A 293 13.04 21.74 3.09
N HIS A 294 13.03 20.94 2.04
CA HIS A 294 12.28 21.20 0.82
C HIS A 294 11.56 19.93 0.41
N LEU A 295 10.55 20.07 -0.46
CA LEU A 295 9.59 19.02 -0.81
C LEU A 295 10.23 17.70 -1.28
N GLY A 296 11.45 17.76 -1.82
CA GLY A 296 12.26 16.59 -2.18
C GLY A 296 12.56 15.64 -1.00
N ASN A 297 12.67 16.15 0.22
CA ASN A 297 12.91 15.34 1.43
C ASN A 297 11.68 14.53 1.87
N ILE A 298 10.48 14.88 1.41
CA ILE A 298 9.20 14.26 1.82
C ILE A 298 8.74 13.23 0.79
N ILE A 299 8.80 13.57 -0.50
CA ILE A 299 8.22 12.76 -1.59
C ILE A 299 9.16 11.65 -2.02
N GLY A 300 10.45 11.88 -1.84
CA GLY A 300 11.40 10.80 -1.92
C GLY A 300 11.46 10.05 -3.26
N CYS A 301 11.67 10.75 -4.36
CA CYS A 301 12.34 10.22 -5.56
C CYS A 301 12.21 11.12 -6.75
N VAL A 302 11.18 11.96 -6.75
CA VAL A 302 10.86 12.81 -7.88
C VAL A 302 10.92 14.24 -7.40
N LEU A 303 11.90 14.98 -7.91
CA LEU A 303 11.99 16.42 -7.66
C LEU A 303 10.73 17.05 -8.28
N SER A 304 9.98 17.82 -7.50
CA SER A 304 8.83 18.58 -8.01
C SER A 304 9.20 19.50 -9.19
N ALA A 305 10.46 19.91 -9.22
CA ALA A 305 11.13 20.54 -10.34
C ALA A 305 11.04 19.78 -11.66
N ASP A 306 11.29 18.47 -11.60
CA ASP A 306 11.32 17.56 -12.75
C ASP A 306 9.90 17.26 -13.24
N VAL A 307 8.94 17.18 -12.33
CA VAL A 307 7.51 17.09 -12.70
C VAL A 307 7.07 18.36 -13.42
N PHE A 308 7.42 19.52 -12.87
CA PHE A 308 7.03 20.81 -13.44
C PHE A 308 7.74 21.13 -14.76
N SER A 309 9.00 20.71 -14.92
CA SER A 309 9.72 20.84 -16.19
C SER A 309 9.06 20.01 -17.29
N ARG A 310 8.70 18.75 -17.01
CA ARG A 310 7.98 17.88 -17.95
C ARG A 310 6.59 18.40 -18.30
N PHE A 311 5.86 18.96 -17.32
CA PHE A 311 4.59 19.63 -17.58
C PHE A 311 4.76 20.84 -18.52
N SER A 312 5.76 21.67 -18.25
CA SER A 312 6.08 22.86 -19.04
C SER A 312 6.53 22.50 -20.46
N GLU A 313 7.26 21.38 -20.62
CA GLU A 313 7.61 20.79 -21.92
C GLU A 313 6.36 20.37 -22.70
N GLY A 314 5.42 19.70 -22.05
CA GLY A 314 4.15 19.31 -22.66
C GLY A 314 3.27 20.49 -23.10
N LYS A 315 3.54 21.70 -22.58
CA LYS A 315 2.90 22.96 -22.97
C LYS A 315 3.73 23.80 -23.95
N ASN A 316 4.87 23.27 -24.41
CA ASN A 316 5.80 23.96 -25.32
C ASN A 316 6.40 25.25 -24.75
N TRP A 317 6.55 25.34 -23.43
CA TRP A 317 7.19 26.48 -22.78
C TRP A 317 8.71 26.36 -22.84
N LEU A 318 9.38 27.50 -22.99
CA LEU A 318 10.85 27.54 -23.02
C LEU A 318 11.38 27.47 -21.59
N LEU A 319 12.19 26.44 -21.35
CA LEU A 319 12.76 26.11 -20.06
C LEU A 319 14.28 26.23 -20.13
N ASP A 320 14.87 27.05 -19.26
CA ASP A 320 16.30 27.00 -18.97
C ASP A 320 16.53 26.21 -17.67
N TRP A 321 17.31 25.13 -17.76
CA TRP A 321 17.62 24.23 -16.65
C TRP A 321 18.91 24.60 -15.89
N ARG A 322 19.54 25.75 -16.12
CA ARG A 322 20.82 26.04 -15.46
C ARG A 322 20.68 26.57 -14.03
N MET A 323 20.73 25.65 -13.07
CA MET A 323 21.38 25.91 -11.78
C MET A 323 22.29 24.75 -11.36
N ARG A 324 23.52 24.72 -11.90
CA ARG A 324 24.67 24.32 -11.08
C ARG A 324 24.92 25.48 -10.12
N ALA A 325 24.88 25.17 -8.83
CA ALA A 325 24.92 26.04 -7.65
C ALA A 325 26.06 27.09 -7.54
N GLY A 326 26.86 27.35 -8.57
CA GLY A 326 28.01 28.26 -8.50
C GLY A 326 27.83 29.66 -9.09
N TRP A 327 26.84 29.90 -9.95
CA TRP A 327 26.91 31.03 -10.90
C TRP A 327 25.85 32.14 -10.74
N LEU A 328 24.87 32.03 -9.84
CA LEU A 328 23.90 33.12 -9.59
C LEU A 328 24.33 34.08 -8.46
N ALA A 329 25.31 33.71 -7.63
CA ALA A 329 25.83 34.60 -6.58
C ALA A 329 26.46 35.88 -7.15
N GLY A 330 26.90 35.87 -8.41
CA GLY A 330 27.52 37.03 -9.08
C GLY A 330 26.54 37.95 -9.82
N TRP A 331 25.30 37.53 -10.11
CA TRP A 331 24.43 38.27 -11.04
C TRP A 331 23.28 39.04 -10.39
N LEU A 332 22.95 38.77 -9.13
CA LEU A 332 21.96 39.53 -8.36
C LEU A 332 22.65 40.29 -7.23
N ALA A 333 23.23 41.44 -7.58
CA ALA A 333 23.75 42.40 -6.62
C ALA A 333 22.63 42.84 -5.67
N GLY A 334 22.77 42.50 -4.38
CA GLY A 334 22.09 43.19 -3.29
C GLY A 334 21.30 42.34 -2.29
N TRP A 335 21.04 41.06 -2.56
CA TRP A 335 20.23 40.22 -1.66
C TRP A 335 21.10 39.15 -0.98
N ARG A 336 21.04 39.06 0.36
CA ARG A 336 21.66 37.94 1.10
C ARG A 336 20.87 36.67 0.81
N ALA A 337 21.58 35.58 0.48
CA ALA A 337 21.02 34.29 0.05
C ALA A 337 19.87 33.76 0.93
N GLY A 338 19.87 34.07 2.23
CA GLY A 338 18.78 33.70 3.15
C GLY A 338 17.42 34.33 2.81
N GLY A 339 17.37 35.61 2.42
CA GLY A 339 16.10 36.33 2.20
C GLY A 339 15.31 35.82 0.99
N ILE A 340 16.02 35.37 -0.04
CA ILE A 340 15.40 34.77 -1.24
C ILE A 340 14.83 33.40 -0.90
N SER A 341 15.52 32.61 -0.07
CA SER A 341 15.09 31.26 0.29
C SER A 341 13.79 31.25 1.11
N PHE A 342 13.61 32.21 2.03
CA PHE A 342 12.39 32.31 2.85
C PHE A 342 11.17 32.74 2.02
N TYR A 343 11.32 33.72 1.13
CA TYR A 343 10.23 34.19 0.27
C TYR A 343 9.65 33.07 -0.62
N TYR A 344 10.52 32.27 -1.24
CA TYR A 344 10.07 31.14 -2.06
C TYR A 344 9.57 29.96 -1.21
N TYR A 345 10.12 29.71 -0.03
CA TYR A 345 9.63 28.67 0.89
C TYR A 345 8.17 28.92 1.27
N ASP A 346 7.83 30.14 1.72
CA ASP A 346 6.46 30.49 2.12
C ASP A 346 5.50 30.45 0.92
N TYR A 347 5.97 30.87 -0.26
CA TYR A 347 5.20 30.80 -1.49
C TYR A 347 4.87 29.34 -1.85
N TYR A 348 5.85 28.43 -1.84
CA TYR A 348 5.62 27.01 -2.15
C TYR A 348 4.85 26.26 -1.06
N TYR A 349 5.02 26.62 0.22
CA TYR A 349 4.29 26.05 1.35
C TYR A 349 2.78 26.36 1.27
N TYR A 350 2.43 27.60 0.91
CA TYR A 350 1.04 28.02 0.71
C TYR A 350 0.35 27.25 -0.44
N TYR A 351 1.04 27.07 -1.58
CA TYR A 351 0.51 26.26 -2.68
C TYR A 351 0.41 24.77 -2.34
N TYR A 352 1.35 24.23 -1.57
CA TYR A 352 1.30 22.83 -1.12
C TYR A 352 0.09 22.58 -0.23
N TYR A 353 -0.19 23.46 0.74
CA TYR A 353 -1.37 23.36 1.60
C TYR A 353 -2.68 23.52 0.82
N TYR A 354 -2.69 24.43 -0.16
CA TYR A 354 -3.84 24.63 -1.05
C TYR A 354 -4.11 23.42 -1.96
N PHE A 355 -3.06 22.77 -2.44
CA PHE A 355 -3.17 21.52 -3.22
C PHE A 355 -3.59 20.35 -2.35
N TYR A 356 -3.11 20.26 -1.09
CA TYR A 356 -3.47 19.18 -0.16
C TYR A 356 -4.97 19.18 0.18
N ASP A 357 -5.57 20.36 0.47
CA ASP A 357 -7.01 20.48 0.73
C ASP A 357 -7.88 20.25 -0.52
N TYR A 358 -7.37 20.52 -1.73
CA TYR A 358 -8.13 20.35 -2.98
C TYR A 358 -8.02 18.92 -3.55
N PHE A 359 -6.90 18.22 -3.31
CA PHE A 359 -6.68 16.84 -3.77
C PHE A 359 -7.19 15.76 -2.81
N ASP A 360 -7.50 16.08 -1.55
CA ASP A 360 -8.23 15.14 -0.67
C ASP A 360 -9.65 14.80 -1.20
N TYR A 361 -10.16 15.56 -2.18
CA TYR A 361 -11.39 15.23 -2.90
C TYR A 361 -11.22 14.32 -4.13
N LEU A 362 -9.99 14.12 -4.62
CA LEU A 362 -9.73 13.43 -5.91
C LEU A 362 -8.62 12.36 -5.88
N THR A 363 -7.89 12.20 -4.77
CA THR A 363 -6.79 11.22 -4.62
C THR A 363 -6.99 10.22 -3.48
N TYR A 364 -8.18 9.63 -3.40
CA TYR A 364 -8.31 8.25 -2.89
C TYR A 364 -7.78 7.20 -3.90
N HIS A 365 -7.29 7.63 -5.06
CA HIS A 365 -6.75 6.78 -6.11
C HIS A 365 -5.37 7.27 -6.55
N TYR A 366 -4.39 6.37 -6.49
CA TYR A 366 -2.99 6.49 -6.94
C TYR A 366 -2.00 7.15 -5.97
N TYR A 367 -1.83 6.52 -4.80
CA TYR A 367 -0.47 6.29 -4.32
C TYR A 367 0.03 5.00 -4.96
N TYR A 368 1.21 5.02 -5.57
CA TYR A 368 2.30 4.08 -5.30
C TYR A 368 3.44 4.30 -6.32
N TYR A 369 4.66 4.15 -5.80
CA TYR A 369 5.92 3.86 -6.51
C TYR A 369 6.77 5.06 -6.98
N TYR A 370 8.09 5.15 -6.72
CA TYR A 370 9.05 4.27 -6.04
C TYR A 370 10.28 5.13 -5.70
N TYR A 371 10.71 5.15 -4.43
CA TYR A 371 12.15 5.18 -4.09
C TYR A 371 12.64 3.75 -4.19
N TYR A 372 13.67 3.50 -5.00
CA TYR A 372 14.95 2.97 -4.53
C TYR A 372 16.00 2.97 -5.66
N TYR A 373 17.09 3.66 -5.34
CA TYR A 373 18.45 3.60 -5.86
C TYR A 373 18.90 2.28 -6.51
N TYR A 374 19.77 2.41 -7.52
CA TYR A 374 20.93 1.53 -7.66
C TYR A 374 22.16 2.30 -8.16
N TYR A 375 23.26 2.10 -7.42
CA TYR A 375 24.68 2.52 -7.54
C TYR A 375 25.07 3.93 -7.08
#